data_AF-A0A842UB04-F1
#
_entry.id   AF-A0A842UB04-F1
#
_cell.length_a   1.000
_cell.length_b   1.000
_cell.length_c   1.000
_cell.angle_alpha   90.00
_cell.angle_beta   90.00
_cell.angle_gamma   90.00
#
_symmetry.space_group_name_H-M   'P 1'
#
loop_
_entity.id
_entity.type
_entity.pdbx_description
1 polymer ?
#
loop_
_entity_poly.entity_id
_entity_poly.type
_entity_poly.pdbx_seq_one_letter_code
_entity_poly.pdbx_strand_id
1 'polypeptide(L)' 'MNKKKVFSIIIICIVIANMILYGAGLMHAIPFWIVIAICAITAYLVIPRMKAD' A
#
# COMPACT_ATOMS: atom_id res chain seq x y z
N MET A 1 -9.92 -1.13 18.78
CA MET A 1 -9.44 -1.54 17.44
C MET A 1 -7.93 -1.30 17.36
N ASN A 2 -7.11 -2.34 17.17
CA ASN A 2 -5.65 -2.20 17.19
C ASN A 2 -5.18 -1.22 16.12
N LYS A 3 -4.43 -0.18 16.50
CA LYS A 3 -3.89 0.85 15.58
C LYS A 3 -3.15 0.23 14.38
N LYS A 4 -2.50 -0.92 14.58
CA LYS A 4 -1.85 -1.72 13.53
C LYS A 4 -2.82 -2.25 12.46
N LYS A 5 -4.02 -2.68 12.85
CA LYS A 5 -5.07 -3.15 11.91
C LYS A 5 -5.59 -2.00 11.06
N VAL A 6 -5.84 -0.83 11.66
CA VAL A 6 -6.30 0.36 10.94
C VAL A 6 -5.26 0.79 9.89
N PHE A 7 -3.98 0.80 10.26
CA PHE A 7 -2.90 1.15 9.34
C PHE A 7 -2.79 0.18 8.15
N SER A 8 -2.92 -1.13 8.38
CA SER A 8 -2.93 -2.12 7.29
C SER A 8 -4.11 -1.92 6.35
N ILE A 9 -5.31 -1.64 6.87
CA ILE A 9 -6.50 -1.40 6.06
C ILE A 9 -6.31 -0.17 5.17
N ILE A 10 -5.73 0.91 5.69
CA ILE A 10 -5.47 2.13 4.93
C ILE A 10 -4.51 1.84 3.76
N ILE A 11 -3.42 1.10 4.00
CA ILE A 11 -2.47 0.73 2.94
C ILE A 11 -3.16 -0.08 1.84
N ILE A 12 -4.00 -1.06 2.22
CA ILE A 12 -4.75 -1.88 1.26
C ILE A 12 -5.67 -0.98 0.41
N CYS A 13 -6.40 -0.06 1.03
CA CYS A 13 -7.26 0.88 0.30
C CYS A 13 -6.47 1.74 -0.70
N ILE A 14 -5.28 2.21 -0.34
CA ILE A 14 -4.41 3.00 -1.24
C ILE A 14 -3.97 2.16 -2.44
N VAL A 15 -3.55 0.90 -2.22
CA VAL A 15 -3.15 -0.01 -3.30
C VAL A 15 -4.30 -0.29 -4.25
N ILE A 16 -5.50 -0.55 -3.72
CA ILE A 16 -6.70 -0.80 -4.54
C ILE A 16 -7.05 0.44 -5.37
N ALA A 17 -7.07 1.63 -4.76
CA ALA A 17 -7.34 2.88 -5.47
C ALA A 17 -6.31 3.15 -6.58
N ASN A 18 -5.03 2.90 -6.31
CA ASN A 18 -3.95 3.03 -7.29
C ASN A 18 -4.11 2.07 -8.47
N MET A 19 -4.58 0.84 -8.21
CA MET A 19 -4.85 -0.15 -9.25
C MET A 19 -6.06 0.24 -10.11
N ILE A 20 -7.10 0.81 -9.52
CA ILE A 20 -8.27 1.33 -10.25
C ILE A 20 -7.88 2.53 -11.11
N LEU A 21 -7.10 3.47 -10.58
CA LEU A 21 -6.59 4.64 -11.33
C LEU A 21 -5.75 4.24 -12.54
N TYR A 22 -4.89 3.23 -12.37
CA TYR A 22 -4.10 2.68 -13.46
C TYR A 22 -4.97 1.94 -14.49
N GLY A 23 -5.90 1.09 -14.04
CA GLY A 23 -6.83 0.37 -14.93
C GLY A 23 -7.79 1.29 -15.68
N ALA A 24 -8.16 2.44 -15.11
CA ALA A 24 -8.96 3.47 -15.75
C ALA A 24 -8.17 4.34 -16.74
N GLY A 25 -6.86 4.12 -16.89
CA GLY A 25 -5.98 4.91 -17.77
C GLY A 25 -5.73 6.34 -17.30
N LEU A 26 -6.15 6.69 -16.08
CA LEU A 26 -5.98 8.02 -15.48
C LEU A 26 -4.56 8.22 -14.92
N MET A 27 -3.76 7.15 -14.83
CA MET A 27 -2.38 7.19 -14.35
C MET A 27 -1.44 6.50 -15.32
N HIS A 28 -0.31 7.16 -15.61
CA HIS A 28 0.80 6.55 -16.34
C HIS A 28 1.46 5.44 -15.53
N ALA A 29 2.13 4.51 -16.21
CA ALA A 29 2.80 3.38 -15.56
C ALA A 29 3.85 3.81 -14.52
N ILE A 30 4.60 4.90 -14.79
CA ILE A 30 5.67 5.37 -13.91
C ILE A 30 5.15 5.70 -12.48
N PRO A 31 4.16 6.60 -12.29
CA PRO A 31 3.64 6.88 -10.95
C PRO A 31 2.98 5.66 -10.29
N PHE A 32 2.38 4.75 -11.07
CA PHE A 32 1.81 3.52 -10.54
C PHE A 32 2.88 2.64 -9.86
N TRP A 33 4.00 2.41 -10.55
CA TRP A 33 5.11 1.61 -10.03
C TRP A 33 5.79 2.25 -8.82
N ILE A 34 5.89 3.59 -8.78
CA ILE A 34 6.42 4.32 -7.62
C ILE A 34 5.56 4.07 -6.37
N VAL A 35 4.24 4.19 -6.49
CA VAL A 35 3.31 3.95 -5.38
C VAL A 35 3.38 2.49 -4.91
N ILE A 36 3.43 1.53 -5.83
CA ILE A 36 3.58 0.10 -5.51
C ILE A 36 4.90 -0.15 -4.75
N ALA A 37 6.02 0.43 -5.20
CA ALA A 37 7.31 0.27 -4.55
C ALA A 37 7.31 0.84 -3.11
N ILE A 38 6.71 2.01 -2.90
CA ILE A 38 6.57 2.62 -1.57
C ILE A 38 5.72 1.73 -0.66
N CYS A 39 4.57 1.23 -1.15
CA CYS A 39 3.73 0.32 -0.38
C CYS A 39 4.46 -0.99 -0.03
N ALA A 40 5.25 -1.54 -0.95
CA ALA A 40 6.05 -2.74 -0.71
C ALA A 40 7.13 -2.54 0.36
N ILE A 41 7.85 -1.41 0.32
CA ILE A 41 8.84 -1.05 1.34
C ILE A 41 8.16 -0.87 2.70
N THR A 42 7.03 -0.16 2.71
CA THR A 42 6.27 0.08 3.94
C THR A 42 5.77 -1.24 4.54
N ALA A 43 5.23 -2.14 3.71
CA ALA A 43 4.83 -3.47 4.13
C ALA A 43 6.02 -4.27 4.67
N TYR A 44 7.17 -4.26 3.98
CA TYR A 44 8.37 -4.97 4.40
C TYR A 44 8.92 -4.48 5.74
N LEU A 45 8.83 -3.17 6.04
CA LEU A 45 9.24 -2.62 7.33
C LEU A 45 8.22 -2.88 8.44
N VAL A 46 6.92 -2.92 8.11
CA VAL A 46 5.84 -3.10 9.08
C VAL A 46 5.66 -4.57 9.46
N ILE A 47 5.83 -5.52 8.54
CA ILE A 47 5.72 -6.98 8.79
C ILE A 47 6.59 -7.46 9.97
N PRO A 48 7.92 -7.19 10.04
CA PRO A 48 8.75 -7.63 11.15
C PRO A 48 8.35 -6.94 12.48
N ARG A 49 7.86 -5.69 12.44
CA ARG A 49 7.32 -4.99 13.62
C ARG A 49 5.95 -5.50 14.08
N MET A 50 5.23 -6.23 13.23
CA MET A 50 3.98 -6.89 13.61
C MET A 50 4.22 -8.27 14.23
N LYS A 51 5.35 -8.91 13.92
CA LYS A 51 5.72 -10.24 14.43
C LYS A 51 6.49 -10.20 15.76
N ALA A 52 6.97 -9.02 16.15
CA ALA A 52 7.74 -8.80 17.37
C ALA A 52 6.89 -8.36 18.60
N ASP A 53 5.57 -8.25 18.44
CA ASP A 53 4.57 -8.14 19.53
C ASP A 53 3.80 -9.48 19.60
#